data_AF-H0HWX8-F1
#
_entry.id   AF-H0HWX8-F1
#
_cell.length_a   1.000
_cell.length_b   1.000
_cell.length_c   1.000
_cell.angle_alpha   90.00
_cell.angle_beta   90.00
_cell.angle_gamma   90.00
#
_symmetry.space_group_name_H-M   'P 1'
#
loop_
_entity.id
_entity.type
_entity.pdbx_description
1 polymer ?
#
loop_
_entity_poly.entity_id
_entity_poly.type
_entity_poly.pdbx_seq_one_letter_code
_entity_poly.pdbx_strand_id
1 'polypeptide(L)'
;MKTPIPEYGLETARGHAGALIDEGLRQHMLRVYNYMGLGLVVTGLVAYIVGTTPALYVPIFSTPLKWVVMLAPLAFVFFFSFRMQSMSASGAQTMFWAFCAVMGLSLASVFLVFTGTSIARTFFIAA
;
A
#
# COMPACT_ATOMS: atom_id res chain seq x y z
N MET A 1 44.96 -9.35 43.77
CA MET A 1 43.68 -8.72 44.16
C MET A 1 42.89 -8.47 42.87
N LYS A 2 41.94 -9.35 42.52
CA LYS A 2 41.11 -9.23 41.32
C LYS A 2 39.84 -8.50 41.73
N THR A 3 39.71 -7.23 41.37
CA THR A 3 38.47 -6.48 41.61
C THR A 3 37.37 -7.07 40.71
N PRO A 4 36.18 -7.40 41.24
CA PRO A 4 35.04 -7.74 40.41
C PRO A 4 34.63 -6.47 39.66
N ILE A 5 34.63 -6.53 38.33
CA ILE A 5 34.00 -5.51 37.51
C ILE A 5 32.49 -5.54 37.78
N PRO A 6 31.85 -4.40 38.07
CA PRO A 6 30.43 -4.36 38.34
C PRO A 6 29.60 -4.72 37.08
N GLU A 7 29.04 -5.92 37.06
CA GLU A 7 28.23 -6.43 35.94
C GLU A 7 26.94 -5.61 35.70
N TYR A 8 26.46 -4.87 36.72
CA TYR A 8 25.25 -4.05 36.66
C TYR A 8 25.26 -2.99 35.53
N GLY A 9 26.44 -2.45 35.19
CA GLY A 9 26.55 -1.43 34.13
C GLY A 9 26.35 -2.01 32.73
N LEU A 10 26.72 -3.29 32.54
CA LEU A 10 26.67 -3.98 31.25
C LEU A 10 25.25 -4.44 30.93
N GLU A 11 24.50 -4.89 31.93
CA GLU A 11 23.10 -5.29 31.80
C GLU A 11 22.20 -4.08 31.47
N THR A 12 22.44 -2.96 32.16
CA THR A 12 21.71 -1.70 31.93
C THR A 12 21.97 -1.15 30.52
N ALA A 13 23.22 -1.18 30.05
CA ALA A 13 23.57 -0.74 28.70
C ALA A 13 22.97 -1.65 27.60
N ARG A 14 22.96 -2.98 27.82
CA ARG A 14 22.33 -3.95 26.91
C ARG A 14 20.80 -3.78 26.84
N GLY A 15 20.15 -3.51 27.97
CA GLY A 15 18.72 -3.23 28.04
C GLY A 15 18.32 -1.94 27.29
N HIS A 16 19.10 -0.87 27.45
CA HIS A 16 18.89 0.38 26.69
C HIS A 16 19.10 0.18 25.18
N ALA A 17 20.12 -0.57 24.76
CA ALA A 17 20.35 -0.88 23.35
C ALA A 17 19.20 -1.70 22.74
N GLY A 18 18.68 -2.68 23.47
CA GLY A 18 17.50 -3.46 23.05
C GLY A 18 16.24 -2.59 22.89
N ALA A 19 15.99 -1.70 23.84
CA ALA A 19 14.84 -0.79 23.79
C ALA A 19 14.90 0.21 22.60
N LEU A 20 16.09 0.70 22.25
CA LEU A 20 16.27 1.58 21.10
C LEU A 20 16.04 0.85 19.76
N ILE A 21 16.42 -0.42 19.66
CA ILE A 21 16.18 -1.25 18.47
C ILE A 21 14.67 -1.54 18.32
N ASP A 22 13.99 -1.89 19.41
CA ASP A 22 12.55 -2.16 19.43
C ASP A 22 11.75 -0.94 18.94
N GLU A 23 12.05 0.24 19.49
CA GLU A 23 11.39 1.48 19.07
C GLU A 23 11.65 1.78 17.59
N GLY A 24 12.87 1.57 17.09
CA GLY A 24 13.19 1.73 15.67
C GLY A 24 12.40 0.81 14.75
N LEU A 25 12.26 -0.48 15.11
CA LEU A 25 11.47 -1.46 14.36
C LEU A 25 9.98 -1.10 14.37
N ARG A 26 9.45 -0.68 15.53
CA ARG A 26 8.07 -0.22 15.66
C ARG A 26 7.81 0.98 14.76
N GLN A 27 8.66 2.01 14.81
CA GLN A 27 8.51 3.20 13.97
C GLN A 27 8.60 2.86 12.47
N HIS A 28 9.48 1.93 12.10
CA HIS A 28 9.57 1.45 10.73
C HIS A 28 8.27 0.76 10.27
N MET A 29 7.75 -0.17 11.08
CA MET A 29 6.51 -0.89 10.75
C MET A 29 5.30 0.05 10.70
N LEU A 30 5.17 0.98 11.65
CA LEU A 30 4.12 2.00 11.64
C LEU A 30 4.15 2.83 10.36
N ARG A 31 5.34 3.21 9.89
CA ARG A 31 5.49 3.91 8.61
C ARG A 31 4.99 3.06 7.45
N VAL A 32 5.37 1.78 7.39
CA VAL A 32 4.92 0.85 6.34
C VAL A 32 3.39 0.71 6.36
N TYR A 33 2.78 0.52 7.53
CA TYR A 33 1.33 0.43 7.66
C TYR A 33 0.61 1.71 7.25
N ASN A 34 1.15 2.88 7.60
CA ASN A 34 0.60 4.16 7.16
C ASN A 34 0.64 4.30 5.63
N TYR A 35 1.75 3.91 4.98
CA TYR A 35 1.84 3.93 3.52
C TYR A 35 0.84 2.99 2.86
N MET A 36 0.72 1.75 3.35
CA MET A 36 -0.23 0.78 2.80
C MET A 36 -1.68 1.21 3.02
N GLY A 37 -2.01 1.70 4.21
CA GLY A 37 -3.33 2.22 4.54
C GLY A 37 -3.72 3.41 3.64
N LEU A 38 -2.82 4.38 3.47
CA LEU A 38 -3.06 5.50 2.54
C LEU A 38 -3.19 5.03 1.09
N GLY A 39 -2.38 4.05 0.66
CA GLY A 39 -2.50 3.44 -0.67
C GLY A 39 -3.86 2.79 -0.90
N LEU A 40 -4.41 2.09 0.10
CA LEU A 40 -5.76 1.53 0.04
C LEU A 40 -6.84 2.62 -0.05
N VAL A 41 -6.71 3.70 0.73
CA VAL A 41 -7.63 4.85 0.66
C VAL A 41 -7.63 5.47 -0.73
N VAL A 42 -6.45 5.70 -1.32
CA VAL A 42 -6.33 6.22 -2.70
C VAL A 42 -6.98 5.27 -3.71
N THR A 43 -6.71 3.97 -3.59
CA THR A 43 -7.30 2.93 -4.44
C THR A 43 -8.83 2.96 -4.38
N GLY A 44 -9.39 2.99 -3.17
CA GLY A 44 -10.83 3.05 -2.95
C GLY A 44 -11.46 4.34 -3.48
N LEU A 45 -10.80 5.49 -3.30
CA LEU A 45 -11.28 6.78 -3.78
C LEU A 45 -11.33 6.82 -5.32
N VAL A 46 -10.28 6.36 -5.99
CA VAL A 46 -10.25 6.29 -7.46
C VAL A 46 -11.32 5.33 -7.98
N ALA A 47 -11.45 4.15 -7.36
CA ALA A 47 -12.48 3.18 -7.71
C ALA A 47 -13.89 3.75 -7.56
N TYR A 48 -14.15 4.46 -6.47
CA TYR A 48 -15.42 5.13 -6.20
C TYR A 48 -15.71 6.21 -7.25
N ILE A 49 -14.80 7.18 -7.43
CA ILE A 49 -15.00 8.30 -8.37
C ILE A 49 -15.29 7.80 -9.78
N VAL A 50 -14.50 6.83 -10.27
CA VAL A 50 -14.71 6.27 -11.61
C VAL A 50 -16.01 5.47 -11.65
N GLY A 51 -16.22 4.57 -10.69
CA GLY A 51 -17.35 3.64 -10.66
C GLY A 51 -18.71 4.30 -10.47
N THR A 52 -18.78 5.51 -9.92
CA THR A 52 -20.03 6.26 -9.73
C THR A 52 -20.25 7.38 -10.75
N THR A 53 -19.29 7.62 -11.65
CA THR A 53 -19.37 8.72 -12.64
C THR A 53 -19.55 8.18 -14.05
N PRO A 54 -20.77 8.26 -14.64
CA PRO A 54 -21.03 7.72 -15.98
C PRO A 54 -20.10 8.25 -17.07
N ALA A 55 -19.75 9.53 -17.02
CA ALA A 55 -18.83 10.14 -17.96
C ALA A 55 -17.42 9.52 -17.96
N LEU A 56 -17.03 8.85 -16.87
CA LEU A 56 -15.73 8.18 -16.73
C LEU A 56 -15.83 6.69 -17.05
N TYR A 57 -16.79 5.97 -16.46
CA TYR A 57 -16.81 4.52 -16.59
C TYR A 57 -17.38 4.02 -17.94
N VAL A 58 -18.34 4.74 -18.55
CA VAL A 58 -18.94 4.32 -19.83
C VAL A 58 -17.90 4.20 -20.96
N PRO A 59 -17.07 5.23 -21.26
CA PRO A 59 -16.08 5.12 -22.33
C PRO A 59 -15.00 4.06 -22.05
N ILE A 60 -14.76 3.73 -20.77
CA ILE A 60 -13.75 2.76 -20.37
C ILE A 60 -14.28 1.32 -20.45
N PHE A 61 -15.42 1.04 -19.80
CA PHE A 61 -15.90 -0.32 -19.59
C PHE A 61 -16.87 -0.81 -20.67
N SER A 62 -17.46 0.08 -21.46
CA SER A 62 -18.29 -0.29 -22.62
C SER A 62 -17.49 -0.49 -23.91
N THR A 63 -16.20 -0.16 -23.91
CA THR A 63 -15.30 -0.29 -25.06
C THR A 63 -14.25 -1.39 -24.83
N PRO A 64 -13.50 -1.82 -25.86
CA PRO A 64 -12.36 -2.72 -25.70
C PRO A 64 -11.25 -2.18 -24.76
N LEU A 65 -11.28 -0.88 -24.42
CA LEU A 65 -10.33 -0.27 -23.48
C LEU A 65 -10.38 -0.92 -22.09
N LYS A 66 -11.50 -1.56 -21.73
CA LYS A 66 -11.65 -2.32 -20.49
C LYS A 66 -10.54 -3.35 -20.28
N TRP A 67 -10.08 -4.00 -21.36
CA TRP A 67 -9.02 -5.00 -21.28
C TRP A 67 -7.68 -4.39 -20.90
N VAL A 68 -7.40 -3.20 -21.42
CA VAL A 68 -6.18 -2.44 -21.07
C VAL A 68 -6.23 -2.06 -19.60
N VAL A 69 -7.37 -1.56 -19.12
CA VAL A 69 -7.54 -1.18 -17.70
C VAL A 69 -7.45 -2.38 -16.76
N MET A 70 -8.05 -3.51 -17.13
CA MET A 70 -7.96 -4.75 -16.34
C MET A 70 -6.54 -5.32 -16.29
N LEU A 71 -5.78 -5.22 -17.38
CA LEU A 71 -4.41 -5.73 -17.46
C LEU A 71 -3.35 -4.72 -16.99
N ALA A 72 -3.70 -3.44 -16.84
CA ALA A 72 -2.76 -2.39 -16.45
C ALA A 72 -2.05 -2.67 -15.12
N PRO A 73 -2.72 -3.16 -14.06
CA PRO A 73 -2.03 -3.57 -12.83
C PRO A 73 -0.97 -4.66 -13.05
N LEU A 74 -1.28 -5.65 -13.88
CA LEU A 74 -0.36 -6.74 -14.17
C LEU A 74 0.87 -6.23 -14.93
N ALA A 75 0.67 -5.32 -15.90
CA ALA A 75 1.76 -4.65 -16.59
C ALA A 75 2.65 -3.83 -15.62
N PHE A 76 2.03 -3.16 -14.64
CA PHE A 76 2.75 -2.47 -13.57
C PHE A 76 3.63 -3.42 -12.73
N VAL A 77 3.11 -4.59 -12.35
CA VAL A 77 3.87 -5.60 -11.59
C VAL A 77 5.07 -6.13 -12.39
N PHE A 78 4.88 -6.41 -13.68
CA PHE A 78 5.99 -6.82 -14.55
C PHE A 78 7.05 -5.72 -14.68
N PHE A 79 6.63 -4.48 -14.90
CA PHE A 79 7.56 -3.36 -14.98
C PHE A 79 8.32 -3.17 -13.66
N PHE A 80 7.63 -3.26 -12.52
CA PHE A 80 8.25 -3.11 -11.20
C PHE A 80 9.30 -4.20 -10.97
N SER A 81 8.99 -5.46 -11.33
CA SER A 81 9.93 -6.59 -11.23
C SER A 81 11.25 -6.33 -11.95
N PHE A 82 11.22 -5.68 -13.12
CA PHE A 82 12.44 -5.39 -13.89
C PHE A 82 13.21 -4.17 -13.38
N ARG A 83 12.53 -3.20 -12.77
CA ARG A 83 13.13 -1.89 -12.42
C ARG A 83 13.42 -1.70 -10.93
N MET A 84 12.93 -2.59 -10.08
CA MET A 84 13.05 -2.46 -8.62
C MET A 84 14.50 -2.35 -8.13
N GLN A 85 15.43 -3.06 -8.77
CA GLN A 85 16.85 -3.08 -8.38
C GLN A 85 17.59 -1.76 -8.69
N SER A 86 17.04 -0.89 -9.55
CA SER A 86 17.70 0.34 -10.01
C SER A 86 16.96 1.63 -9.67
N MET A 87 15.88 1.55 -8.88
CA MET A 87 15.06 2.71 -8.54
C MET A 87 15.49 3.39 -7.23
N SER A 88 15.50 4.72 -7.25
CA SER A 88 15.63 5.52 -6.03
C SER A 88 14.38 5.39 -5.15
N ALA A 89 14.52 5.73 -3.87
CA ALA A 89 13.40 5.73 -2.93
C ALA A 89 12.22 6.61 -3.39
N SER A 90 12.51 7.79 -3.98
CA SER A 90 11.49 8.69 -4.52
C SER A 90 10.80 8.10 -5.75
N GLY A 91 11.56 7.44 -6.65
CA GLY A 91 10.99 6.74 -7.79
C GLY A 91 10.02 5.64 -7.35
N ALA A 92 10.40 4.84 -6.34
CA ALA A 92 9.55 3.77 -5.82
C ALA A 92 8.25 4.31 -5.20
N GLN A 93 8.32 5.43 -4.48
CA GLN A 93 7.12 6.08 -3.93
C GLN A 93 6.17 6.57 -5.03
N THR A 94 6.66 7.28 -6.04
CA THR A 94 5.81 7.74 -7.17
C THR A 94 5.15 6.56 -7.87
N MET A 95 5.92 5.50 -8.08
CA MET A 95 5.43 4.28 -8.73
C MET A 95 4.36 3.58 -7.89
N PHE A 96 4.52 3.55 -6.56
CA PHE A 96 3.52 3.04 -5.64
C PHE A 96 2.21 3.82 -5.73
N TRP A 97 2.25 5.15 -5.69
CA TRP A 97 1.04 5.97 -5.82
C TRP A 97 0.35 5.81 -7.18
N ALA A 98 1.14 5.74 -8.27
CA ALA A 98 0.62 5.46 -9.60
C ALA A 98 -0.03 4.07 -9.67
N PHE A 99 0.60 3.06 -9.05
CA PHE A 99 0.05 1.72 -8.95
C PHE A 99 -1.28 1.70 -8.17
N CYS A 100 -1.38 2.39 -7.03
CA CYS A 100 -2.63 2.51 -6.27
C CYS A 100 -3.76 3.13 -7.12
N ALA A 101 -3.46 4.18 -7.89
CA ALA A 101 -4.44 4.80 -8.78
C ALA A 101 -4.90 3.84 -9.90
N VAL A 102 -3.97 3.14 -10.54
CA VAL A 102 -4.27 2.16 -11.60
C VAL A 102 -5.06 0.96 -11.06
N MET A 103 -4.70 0.48 -9.87
CA MET A 103 -5.47 -0.55 -9.16
C MET A 103 -6.89 -0.08 -8.89
N GLY A 104 -7.07 1.15 -8.42
CA GLY A 104 -8.39 1.73 -8.17
C GLY A 104 -9.23 1.82 -9.44
N LEU A 105 -8.61 2.26 -10.54
CA LEU A 105 -9.26 2.32 -11.85
C LEU A 105 -9.75 0.93 -12.31
N SER A 106 -8.94 -0.12 -12.10
CA SER A 106 -9.32 -1.50 -12.42
C SER A 106 -10.48 -2.00 -11.53
N LEU A 107 -10.43 -1.70 -10.23
CA LEU A 107 -11.46 -2.08 -9.26
C LEU A 107 -12.76 -1.27 -9.38
N ALA A 108 -12.78 -0.16 -10.12
CA ALA A 108 -14.00 0.60 -10.40
C ALA A 108 -15.12 -0.26 -11.01
N SER A 109 -14.76 -1.31 -11.75
CA SER A 109 -15.71 -2.28 -12.31
C SER A 109 -16.60 -2.96 -11.25
N VAL A 110 -16.13 -3.09 -10.02
CA VAL A 110 -16.90 -3.66 -8.89
C VAL A 110 -18.15 -2.82 -8.60
N PHE A 111 -18.04 -1.49 -8.66
CA PHE A 111 -19.17 -0.57 -8.44
C PHE A 111 -20.24 -0.65 -9.53
N LEU A 112 -19.91 -1.19 -10.70
CA LEU A 112 -20.87 -1.38 -11.79
C LEU A 112 -21.68 -2.67 -11.65
N VAL A 113 -21.17 -3.64 -10.90
CA VAL A 113 -21.77 -4.98 -10.76
C VAL A 113 -22.45 -5.15 -9.40
N PHE A 114 -21.90 -4.55 -8.34
CA PHE A 114 -22.39 -4.70 -6.97
C PHE A 114 -23.02 -3.42 -6.43
N THR A 115 -23.93 -3.58 -5.47
CA THR A 115 -24.55 -2.44 -4.78
C THR A 115 -23.57 -1.78 -3.80
N GLY A 116 -23.73 -0.48 -3.57
CA GLY A 116 -22.94 0.26 -2.57
C GLY A 116 -23.05 -0.32 -1.16
N THR A 117 -24.21 -0.87 -0.79
CA THR A 117 -24.40 -1.56 0.51
C THR A 117 -23.53 -2.82 0.61
N SER A 118 -23.47 -3.64 -0.43
CA SER A 118 -22.63 -4.83 -0.47
C SER A 118 -21.14 -4.47 -0.38
N ILE A 119 -20.72 -3.44 -1.11
CA ILE A 119 -19.33 -2.97 -1.13
C ILE A 119 -18.92 -2.45 0.25
N ALA A 120 -19.72 -1.54 0.82
CA ALA A 120 -19.43 -0.96 2.14
C ALA A 120 -19.38 -2.05 3.23
N ARG A 121 -20.33 -2.99 3.21
CA ARG A 121 -20.36 -4.11 4.15
C ARG A 121 -19.08 -4.96 4.06
N THR A 122 -18.67 -5.38 2.86
CA THR A 122 -17.47 -6.19 2.69
C THR A 122 -16.21 -5.42 3.12
N PHE A 123 -16.14 -4.12 2.84
CA PHE A 123 -15.02 -3.29 3.26
C PHE A 123 -14.90 -3.22 4.79
N PHE A 124 -15.99 -2.89 5.51
CA PHE A 124 -15.99 -2.81 6.97
C PHE A 124 -15.86 -4.17 7.68
N ILE A 125 -16.14 -5.28 6.98
CA ILE A 125 -15.84 -6.62 7.51
C ILE A 125 -14.34 -6.94 7.42
N ALA A 126 -13.67 -6.45 6.38
CA ALA A 126 -12.26 -6.74 6.13
C ALA A 126 -11.30 -5.75 6.82
N ALA A 127 -11.77 -4.54 7.15
CA ALA A 127 -11.02 -3.48 7.85
C ALA A 127 -10.96 -3.73 9.36
#